data_AF-A0A7L9F186-F1
#
_entry.id   AF-A0A7L9F186-F1
#
_cell.length_a   1.000
_cell.length_b   1.000
_cell.length_c   1.000
_cell.angle_alpha   90.00
_cell.angle_beta   90.00
_cell.angle_gamma   90.00
#
_symmetry.space_group_name_H-M   'P 1'
#
loop_
_entity.id
_entity.type
_entity.pdbx_description
1 polymer ?
#
loop_
_entity_poly.entity_id
_entity_poly.type
_entity_poly.pdbx_seq_one_letter_code
_entity_poly.pdbx_strand_id
1 'polypeptide(L)'
;MLTQGLAFEPDTVRAVDDAIQDGLGQCGVAEHAVPVLRGELAGDDQRAGLHALIDNIQQGIPHRGFYTTWPPREYTFPTVIEVTYFLSMCTQLKIPVQSHLRLENGQRVDPFSFCTLCWRQPLPGRKLCAHHSPHVPLQDEVGTQAAAARYKSGVRQRERFDKAVNRILTKEVTEFHEGLFTPVVLFPEQGIAAWLTERRPLLWQLLGERQQELSDGNAVSMLLDLLHSPDGLPPKAHQTYRLINQHLHEHPLLIWPMLIRAEGWHRCREDVRRQWGGKRSGAGRPVQPSATSPCTDQQPGVARGCADHKSQ
;
A
#
# COMPACT_ATOMS: atom_id res chain seq x y z
N MET A 1 34.55 -26.60 21.85
CA MET A 1 34.49 -26.58 20.37
C MET A 1 33.40 -27.54 19.92
N LEU A 2 32.34 -26.99 19.33
CA LEU A 2 31.60 -27.45 18.14
C LEU A 2 30.16 -26.93 18.20
N THR A 3 29.98 -25.86 17.44
CA THR A 3 28.74 -25.18 17.05
C THR A 3 28.00 -26.02 16.01
N GLN A 4 26.69 -26.19 16.17
CA GLN A 4 25.78 -26.53 15.08
C GLN A 4 24.66 -25.50 15.07
N GLY A 5 24.80 -24.51 14.18
CA GLY A 5 23.75 -23.57 13.83
C GLY A 5 22.84 -24.20 12.79
N LEU A 6 21.58 -24.40 13.15
CA LEU A 6 20.51 -24.64 12.18
C LEU A 6 20.06 -23.28 11.65
N ALA A 7 20.39 -23.01 10.38
CA ALA A 7 19.82 -21.92 9.63
C ALA A 7 18.34 -22.25 9.36
N PHE A 8 17.44 -21.44 9.90
CA PHE A 8 16.01 -21.47 9.58
C PHE A 8 15.73 -20.27 8.68
N GLU A 9 15.49 -20.53 7.39
CA GLU A 9 14.98 -19.55 6.43
C GLU A 9 13.49 -19.26 6.73
N PRO A 10 13.06 -17.99 6.83
CA PRO A 10 11.65 -17.66 7.02
C PRO A 10 10.92 -17.63 5.67
N ASP A 11 10.46 -18.80 5.21
CA ASP A 11 9.73 -19.02 3.95
C ASP A 11 8.22 -18.70 4.02
N THR A 12 7.76 -18.05 5.10
CA THR A 12 6.33 -17.90 5.39
C THR A 12 5.62 -16.78 4.60
N VAL A 13 6.35 -15.87 3.97
CA VAL A 13 5.76 -14.80 3.15
C VAL A 13 5.47 -15.27 1.71
N ARG A 14 6.20 -16.27 1.20
CA ARG A 14 6.04 -16.77 -0.17
C ARG A 14 4.82 -17.68 -0.33
N ALA A 15 4.55 -18.53 0.66
CA ALA A 15 3.43 -19.49 0.65
C ALA A 15 2.03 -18.84 0.60
N VAL A 16 1.89 -17.55 0.91
CA VAL A 16 0.59 -16.85 0.96
C VAL A 16 0.22 -16.20 -0.37
N ASP A 17 1.21 -15.82 -1.20
CA ASP A 17 0.91 -15.31 -2.55
C ASP A 17 0.58 -16.46 -3.53
N ASP A 18 1.08 -17.68 -3.30
CA ASP A 18 0.73 -18.88 -4.08
C ASP A 18 -0.74 -19.30 -3.85
N ALA A 19 -1.24 -19.24 -2.61
CA ALA A 19 -2.64 -19.54 -2.30
C ALA A 19 -3.63 -18.53 -2.91
N ILE A 20 -3.16 -17.35 -3.35
CA ILE A 20 -3.95 -16.39 -4.14
C ILE A 20 -4.00 -16.78 -5.62
N GLN A 21 -2.97 -17.46 -6.14
CA GLN A 21 -2.90 -17.90 -7.53
C GLN A 21 -3.77 -19.16 -7.78
N ASP A 22 -3.84 -20.07 -6.81
CA ASP A 22 -4.57 -21.35 -6.95
C ASP A 22 -6.10 -21.22 -7.00
N GLY A 23 -6.66 -20.11 -6.52
CA GLY A 23 -8.11 -19.86 -6.53
C GLY A 23 -8.68 -19.28 -7.84
N LEU A 24 -7.85 -19.06 -8.87
CA LEU A 24 -8.26 -18.46 -10.15
C LEU A 24 -8.55 -19.48 -11.26
N GLY A 25 -8.67 -20.76 -10.91
CA GLY A 25 -9.10 -21.82 -11.82
C GLY A 25 -10.62 -22.01 -11.81
N GLN A 26 -11.22 -21.87 -13.00
CA GLN A 26 -12.55 -22.37 -13.41
C GLN A 26 -13.78 -21.53 -13.04
N CYS A 27 -14.14 -20.61 -13.95
CA CYS A 27 -15.50 -20.47 -14.46
C CYS A 27 -15.41 -19.99 -15.93
N GLY A 28 -15.77 -20.86 -16.87
CA GLY A 28 -15.76 -20.59 -18.30
C GLY A 28 -17.05 -19.92 -18.83
N VAL A 29 -16.89 -19.33 -20.02
CA VAL A 29 -17.91 -18.94 -21.04
C VAL A 29 -18.71 -17.66 -20.69
N ALA A 30 -18.92 -16.64 -21.55
CA ALA A 30 -18.97 -16.59 -23.02
C ALA A 30 -18.31 -15.32 -23.60
N GLU A 31 -17.78 -15.44 -24.81
CA GLU A 31 -17.36 -14.33 -25.68
C GLU A 31 -18.53 -13.41 -25.98
N HIS A 32 -18.41 -12.11 -25.68
CA HIS A 32 -19.09 -11.04 -26.43
C HIS A 32 -18.09 -9.91 -26.65
N ALA A 33 -17.96 -9.52 -27.91
CA ALA A 33 -16.96 -8.61 -28.44
C ALA A 33 -16.90 -7.27 -27.68
N VAL A 34 -15.70 -6.88 -27.27
CA VAL A 34 -15.40 -5.53 -26.76
C VAL A 34 -14.70 -4.75 -27.89
N PRO A 35 -15.18 -3.56 -28.26
CA PRO A 35 -14.57 -2.76 -29.32
C PRO A 35 -13.15 -2.33 -28.95
N VAL A 36 -12.25 -2.49 -29.92
CA VAL A 36 -10.91 -1.91 -29.95
C VAL A 36 -11.04 -0.38 -29.89
N LEU A 37 -10.64 0.23 -28.78
CA LEU A 37 -10.32 1.66 -28.74
C LEU A 37 -8.83 1.82 -28.50
N ARG A 38 -8.18 2.23 -29.59
CA ARG A 38 -6.78 2.64 -29.69
C ARG A 38 -6.59 3.88 -28.80
N GLY A 39 -6.07 3.66 -27.59
CA GLY A 39 -5.65 4.75 -26.69
C GLY A 39 -4.23 5.17 -27.05
N GLU A 40 -4.11 6.33 -27.69
CA GLU A 40 -2.85 6.99 -27.97
C GLU A 40 -2.09 7.31 -26.67
N LEU A 41 -0.79 7.06 -26.73
CA LEU A 41 0.20 7.35 -25.70
C LEU A 41 0.37 8.88 -25.58
N ALA A 42 -0.14 9.47 -24.50
CA ALA A 42 0.35 10.78 -24.05
C ALA A 42 1.53 10.54 -23.08
N GLY A 43 2.73 10.78 -23.60
CA GLY A 43 3.99 10.73 -22.89
C GLY A 43 4.20 11.92 -21.94
N ASP A 44 5.07 11.67 -20.96
CA ASP A 44 5.90 12.57 -20.16
C ASP A 44 5.41 13.94 -19.69
N ASP A 45 5.40 14.10 -18.35
CA ASP A 45 5.85 15.30 -17.63
C ASP A 45 5.96 15.08 -16.10
N GLN A 46 6.44 13.91 -15.65
CA GLN A 46 6.45 13.56 -14.21
C GLN A 46 7.76 13.85 -13.48
N ARG A 47 8.73 14.49 -14.14
CA ARG A 47 9.98 14.94 -13.49
C ARG A 47 9.91 16.39 -12.97
N ALA A 48 8.89 17.16 -13.36
CA ALA A 48 8.78 18.59 -13.01
C ALA A 48 8.05 18.86 -11.68
N GLY A 49 7.21 17.94 -11.19
CA GLY A 49 6.32 18.19 -10.04
C GLY A 49 7.03 18.38 -8.70
N LEU A 50 8.12 17.65 -8.44
CA LEU A 50 8.89 17.81 -7.19
C LEU A 50 9.78 19.07 -7.24
N HIS A 51 10.24 19.46 -8.43
CA HIS A 51 11.08 20.64 -8.62
C HIS A 51 10.34 21.93 -8.25
N ALA A 52 9.09 22.09 -8.68
CA ALA A 52 8.29 23.27 -8.39
C ALA A 52 7.93 23.41 -6.89
N LEU A 53 7.78 22.29 -6.16
CA LEU A 53 7.54 22.33 -4.72
C LEU A 53 8.79 22.79 -3.94
N ILE A 54 9.97 22.28 -4.32
CA ILE A 54 11.23 22.63 -3.66
C ILE A 54 11.56 24.12 -3.87
N ASP A 55 11.31 24.66 -5.07
CA ASP A 55 11.58 26.06 -5.37
C ASP A 55 10.55 27.01 -4.71
N ASN A 56 9.28 26.59 -4.57
CA ASN A 56 8.24 27.39 -3.90
C ASN A 56 8.43 27.49 -2.37
N ILE A 57 9.04 26.49 -1.72
CA ILE A 57 9.34 26.54 -0.28
C ILE A 57 10.57 27.42 0.02
N GLN A 58 11.46 27.64 -0.97
CA GLN A 58 12.70 28.42 -0.81
C GLN A 58 12.52 29.94 -0.80
N GLN A 59 11.36 30.49 -1.19
CA GLN A 59 11.18 31.95 -1.24
C GLN A 59 10.71 32.53 0.11
N GLY A 60 11.60 32.46 1.11
CA GLY A 60 11.57 33.34 2.28
C GLY A 60 12.00 34.78 1.92
N ILE A 61 11.24 35.45 1.05
CA ILE A 61 11.46 36.88 0.73
C ILE A 61 10.74 37.73 1.79
N PRO A 62 11.40 38.75 2.38
CA PRO A 62 10.76 39.60 3.37
C PRO A 62 9.53 40.27 2.76
N HIS A 63 8.41 40.22 3.47
CA HIS A 63 7.16 40.90 3.11
C HIS A 63 7.38 42.40 2.90
N ARG A 64 7.69 42.81 1.66
CA ARG A 64 7.30 44.10 1.11
C ARG A 64 6.06 43.86 0.27
N GLY A 65 4.99 44.56 0.66
CA GLY A 65 3.66 44.43 0.07
C GLY A 65 3.69 44.61 -1.45
N PHE A 66 3.47 43.51 -2.14
CA PHE A 66 2.82 43.52 -3.43
C PHE A 66 1.48 42.81 -3.23
N TYR A 67 0.41 43.61 -3.14
CA TYR A 67 -0.94 43.11 -3.27
C TYR A 67 -1.09 42.58 -4.70
N THR A 68 -0.86 41.29 -4.91
CA THR A 68 -1.23 40.64 -6.17
C THR A 68 -2.61 40.02 -5.94
N THR A 69 -3.59 40.44 -6.74
CA THR A 69 -4.98 39.96 -6.71
C THR A 69 -5.16 38.62 -7.41
N TRP A 70 -4.07 37.88 -7.63
CA TRP A 70 -4.08 36.64 -8.40
C TRP A 70 -3.47 35.51 -7.56
N PRO A 71 -4.23 34.46 -7.24
CA PRO A 71 -3.64 33.27 -6.64
C PRO A 71 -2.58 32.69 -7.59
N PRO A 72 -1.50 32.09 -7.08
CA PRO A 72 -0.51 31.40 -7.89
C PRO A 72 -1.22 30.46 -8.89
N ARG A 73 -1.01 30.67 -10.20
CA ARG A 73 -1.81 30.01 -11.24
C ARG A 73 -1.44 28.55 -11.50
N GLU A 74 -0.44 28.01 -10.84
CA GLU A 74 -0.07 26.60 -10.96
C GLU A 74 0.26 26.02 -9.59
N TYR A 75 -0.75 25.45 -8.92
CA TYR A 75 -0.50 24.51 -7.83
C TYR A 75 -0.07 23.18 -8.44
N THR A 76 1.24 22.96 -8.54
CA THR A 76 1.77 21.61 -8.70
C THR A 76 1.71 20.93 -7.34
N PHE A 77 0.55 20.32 -7.05
CA PHE A 77 0.46 19.42 -5.90
C PHE A 77 1.45 18.28 -6.12
N PRO A 78 2.29 17.95 -5.12
CA PRO A 78 3.12 16.76 -5.19
C PRO A 78 2.19 15.57 -5.48
N THR A 79 2.60 14.72 -6.41
CA THR A 79 1.86 13.54 -6.86
C THR A 79 1.60 12.52 -5.74
N VAL A 80 2.12 12.77 -4.55
CA VAL A 80 2.11 11.92 -3.37
C VAL A 80 1.82 12.79 -2.14
N ILE A 81 0.60 12.71 -1.61
CA ILE A 81 0.08 13.62 -0.58
C ILE A 81 0.82 13.51 0.76
N GLU A 82 1.28 12.31 1.12
CA GLU A 82 2.11 12.05 2.29
C GLU A 82 3.44 12.80 2.26
N VAL A 83 4.06 12.95 1.08
CA VAL A 83 5.32 13.70 0.93
C VAL A 83 5.07 15.18 1.17
N THR A 84 3.96 15.71 0.67
CA THR A 84 3.54 17.09 0.91
C THR A 84 3.38 17.37 2.41
N TYR A 85 2.63 16.52 3.12
CA TYR A 85 2.43 16.69 4.55
C TYR A 85 3.72 16.51 5.34
N PHE A 86 4.54 15.51 4.99
CA PHE A 86 5.84 15.30 5.60
C PHE A 86 6.73 16.54 5.51
N LEU A 87 6.89 17.09 4.30
CA LEU A 87 7.70 18.29 4.08
C LEU A 87 7.12 19.52 4.80
N SER A 88 5.79 19.65 4.85
CA SER A 88 5.12 20.72 5.59
C SER A 88 5.36 20.62 7.09
N MET A 89 5.22 19.43 7.69
CA MET A 89 5.52 19.19 9.10
C MET A 89 6.99 19.46 9.42
N CYS A 90 7.92 18.99 8.57
CA CYS A 90 9.34 19.26 8.74
C CYS A 90 9.66 20.75 8.65
N THR A 91 9.01 21.48 7.74
CA THR A 91 9.17 22.94 7.60
C THR A 91 8.69 23.67 8.86
N GLN A 92 7.52 23.29 9.39
CA GLN A 92 6.98 23.84 10.63
C GLN A 92 7.91 23.59 11.83
N LEU A 93 8.54 22.41 11.88
CA LEU A 93 9.52 22.01 12.88
C LEU A 93 10.94 22.56 12.63
N LYS A 94 11.15 23.29 11.53
CA LYS A 94 12.46 23.80 11.09
C LYS A 94 13.52 22.70 10.89
N ILE A 95 13.09 21.50 10.50
CA ILE A 95 13.98 20.39 10.15
C ILE A 95 14.45 20.56 8.70
N PRO A 96 15.76 20.62 8.43
CA PRO A 96 16.30 20.93 7.10
C PRO A 96 16.30 19.70 6.17
N VAL A 97 15.12 19.17 5.84
CA VAL A 97 14.99 17.97 4.98
C VAL A 97 15.54 18.20 3.58
N GLN A 98 15.46 19.42 3.04
CA GLN A 98 15.85 19.73 1.67
C GLN A 98 17.36 19.59 1.44
N SER A 99 18.18 19.87 2.44
CA SER A 99 19.63 19.61 2.36
C SER A 99 19.94 18.12 2.32
N HIS A 100 19.07 17.29 2.90
CA HIS A 100 19.27 15.85 2.90
C HIS A 100 18.98 15.24 1.52
N LEU A 101 18.05 15.78 0.71
CA LEU A 101 17.71 15.22 -0.63
C LEU A 101 18.82 15.33 -1.71
N ARG A 102 20.04 15.71 -1.33
CA ARG A 102 21.21 15.81 -2.21
C ARG A 102 22.36 15.03 -1.60
N LEU A 103 22.98 14.16 -2.39
CA LEU A 103 24.25 13.52 -2.03
C LEU A 103 25.39 14.55 -2.06
N GLU A 104 26.49 14.24 -1.36
CA GLU A 104 27.69 15.08 -1.29
C GLU A 104 28.30 15.38 -2.67
N ASN A 105 28.18 14.45 -3.62
CA ASN A 105 28.64 14.61 -5.00
C ASN A 105 27.69 15.46 -5.89
N GLY A 106 26.65 16.06 -5.30
CA GLY A 106 25.64 16.87 -5.98
C GLY A 106 24.57 16.05 -6.72
N GLN A 107 24.67 14.71 -6.73
CA GLN A 107 23.65 13.84 -7.32
C GLN A 107 22.39 13.88 -6.45
N ARG A 108 21.24 14.11 -7.07
CA ARG A 108 19.95 14.03 -6.37
C ARG A 108 19.54 12.57 -6.19
N VAL A 109 19.18 12.23 -4.96
CA VAL A 109 18.50 10.97 -4.63
C VAL A 109 17.08 11.33 -4.24
N ASP A 110 16.12 10.66 -4.85
CA ASP A 110 14.71 10.87 -4.58
C ASP A 110 14.12 9.63 -3.88
N PRO A 111 14.13 9.59 -2.53
CA PRO A 111 13.51 8.52 -1.76
C PRO A 111 11.98 8.59 -1.77
N PHE A 112 11.40 9.66 -2.35
CA PHE A 112 9.96 9.92 -2.36
C PHE A 112 9.28 9.55 -3.68
N SER A 113 10.05 8.96 -4.61
CA SER A 113 9.49 8.44 -5.85
C SER A 113 8.88 7.06 -5.61
N PHE A 114 7.56 7.00 -5.54
CA PHE A 114 6.86 5.74 -5.28
C PHE A 114 6.17 5.20 -6.52
N CYS A 115 6.04 3.88 -6.57
CA CYS A 115 5.14 3.21 -7.49
C CYS A 115 3.72 3.75 -7.30
N THR A 116 3.00 3.98 -8.39
CA THR A 116 1.60 4.45 -8.34
C THR A 116 0.64 3.50 -7.66
N LEU A 117 1.04 2.25 -7.43
CA LEU A 117 0.21 1.22 -6.81
C LEU A 117 0.74 0.77 -5.43
N CYS A 118 1.92 1.19 -4.96
CA CYS A 118 2.42 0.84 -3.62
C CYS A 118 3.52 1.78 -3.11
N TRP A 119 4.27 1.37 -2.07
CA TRP A 119 5.37 2.14 -1.48
C TRP A 119 6.73 1.91 -2.15
N ARG A 120 6.88 0.91 -3.03
CA ARG A 120 8.17 0.54 -3.61
C ARG A 120 8.63 1.56 -4.64
N GLN A 121 9.94 1.74 -4.79
CA GLN A 121 10.50 2.60 -5.83
C GLN A 121 10.13 2.07 -7.23
N PRO A 122 9.69 2.94 -8.16
CA PRO A 122 9.41 2.53 -9.53
C PRO A 122 10.69 2.16 -10.28
N LEU A 123 10.54 1.36 -11.34
CA LEU A 123 11.65 1.07 -12.25
C LEU A 123 12.10 2.37 -12.95
N PRO A 124 13.39 2.54 -13.26
CA PRO A 124 13.90 3.74 -13.92
C PRO A 124 13.12 4.08 -15.20
N GLY A 125 12.59 5.30 -15.29
CA GLY A 125 11.79 5.77 -16.42
C GLY A 125 10.36 5.21 -16.49
N ARG A 126 9.88 4.58 -15.42
CA ARG A 126 8.53 4.01 -15.30
C ARG A 126 7.82 4.57 -14.08
N LYS A 127 6.50 4.35 -14.00
CA LYS A 127 5.65 4.69 -12.84
C LYS A 127 5.38 3.50 -11.91
N LEU A 128 5.83 2.31 -12.31
CA LEU A 128 5.55 1.04 -11.64
C LEU A 128 6.85 0.40 -11.16
N CYS A 129 6.81 -0.21 -9.98
CA CYS A 129 7.92 -1.03 -9.46
C CYS A 129 7.97 -2.40 -10.14
N ALA A 130 9.01 -3.19 -9.88
CA ALA A 130 9.14 -4.55 -10.41
C ALA A 130 7.91 -5.43 -10.06
N HIS A 131 7.39 -5.31 -8.83
CA HIS A 131 6.23 -6.08 -8.39
C HIS A 131 4.91 -5.69 -9.11
N HIS A 132 4.80 -4.47 -9.64
CA HIS A 132 3.59 -4.03 -10.35
C HIS A 132 3.79 -3.89 -11.86
N SER A 133 4.98 -4.23 -12.36
CA SER A 133 5.24 -4.23 -13.79
C SER A 133 4.58 -5.46 -14.44
N PRO A 134 3.67 -5.29 -15.42
CA PRO A 134 2.97 -6.41 -16.05
C PRO A 134 3.87 -7.25 -16.98
N HIS A 135 5.08 -6.77 -17.27
CA HIS A 135 6.03 -7.40 -18.20
C HIS A 135 7.27 -7.95 -17.52
N VAL A 136 7.37 -7.83 -16.19
CA VAL A 136 8.53 -8.30 -15.43
C VAL A 136 8.06 -9.40 -14.48
N PRO A 137 8.22 -10.68 -14.85
CA PRO A 137 8.06 -11.77 -13.90
C PRO A 137 9.10 -11.63 -12.78
N LEU A 138 8.70 -11.96 -11.56
CA LEU A 138 9.64 -12.07 -10.44
C LEU A 138 10.41 -13.40 -10.57
N GLN A 139 11.55 -13.52 -9.89
CA GLN A 139 12.46 -14.68 -10.04
C GLN A 139 11.78 -16.05 -9.84
N ASP A 140 10.74 -16.10 -9.01
CA ASP A 140 10.02 -17.32 -8.67
C ASP A 140 8.74 -17.55 -9.50
N GLU A 141 8.40 -16.65 -10.43
CA GLU A 141 7.16 -16.72 -11.19
C GLU A 141 7.33 -17.31 -12.60
N VAL A 142 6.48 -18.28 -12.93
CA VAL A 142 6.42 -18.84 -14.28
C VAL A 142 5.52 -17.99 -15.18
N GLY A 143 6.14 -17.16 -16.01
CA GLY A 143 5.50 -16.49 -17.14
C GLY A 143 4.85 -15.13 -16.84
N THR A 144 4.37 -14.47 -17.90
CA THR A 144 3.82 -13.10 -17.84
C THR A 144 2.42 -13.01 -17.24
N GLN A 145 1.71 -14.14 -17.12
CA GLN A 145 0.37 -14.19 -16.54
C GLN A 145 0.36 -13.84 -15.06
N ALA A 146 1.34 -14.31 -14.28
CA ALA A 146 1.51 -13.96 -12.87
C ALA A 146 1.78 -12.45 -12.69
N ALA A 147 2.66 -11.89 -13.53
CA ALA A 147 2.93 -10.44 -13.55
C ALA A 147 1.69 -9.61 -13.88
N ALA A 148 0.89 -10.05 -14.87
CA ALA A 148 -0.37 -9.39 -15.21
C ALA A 148 -1.41 -9.50 -14.08
N ALA A 149 -1.46 -10.62 -13.36
CA ALA A 149 -2.35 -10.81 -12.21
C ALA A 149 -1.98 -9.87 -11.05
N ARG A 150 -0.69 -9.75 -10.70
CA ARG A 150 -0.18 -8.79 -9.70
C ARG A 150 -0.54 -7.35 -10.07
N TYR A 151 -0.29 -6.95 -11.31
CA TYR A 151 -0.66 -5.63 -11.82
C TYR A 151 -2.17 -5.36 -11.69
N LYS A 152 -3.02 -6.29 -12.17
CA LYS A 152 -4.48 -6.17 -12.06
C LYS A 152 -4.95 -6.12 -10.60
N SER A 153 -4.32 -6.89 -9.72
CA SER A 153 -4.59 -6.87 -8.29
C SER A 153 -4.31 -5.50 -7.68
N GLY A 154 -3.16 -4.90 -8.00
CA GLY A 154 -2.81 -3.55 -7.55
C GLY A 154 -3.77 -2.49 -8.07
N VAL A 155 -4.14 -2.54 -9.35
CA VAL A 155 -5.13 -1.61 -9.93
C VAL A 155 -6.49 -1.71 -9.22
N ARG A 156 -6.97 -2.92 -8.93
CA ARG A 156 -8.25 -3.13 -8.21
C ARG A 156 -8.22 -2.64 -6.77
N GLN A 157 -7.04 -2.59 -6.16
CA GLN A 157 -6.85 -2.18 -4.76
C GLN A 157 -6.51 -0.70 -4.61
N ARG A 158 -6.13 0.00 -5.69
CA ARG A 158 -5.66 1.39 -5.66
C ARG A 158 -6.55 2.33 -4.83
N GLU A 159 -7.86 2.33 -5.08
CA GLU A 159 -8.77 3.23 -4.35
C GLU A 159 -8.81 2.94 -2.84
N ARG A 160 -8.79 1.66 -2.46
CA ARG A 160 -8.76 1.26 -1.05
C ARG A 160 -7.43 1.59 -0.40
N PHE A 161 -6.33 1.40 -1.14
CA PHE A 161 -4.99 1.79 -0.73
C PHE A 161 -4.90 3.30 -0.48
N ASP A 162 -5.35 4.13 -1.43
CA ASP A 162 -5.35 5.59 -1.30
C ASP A 162 -6.20 6.03 -0.09
N LYS A 163 -7.37 5.40 0.12
CA LYS A 163 -8.20 5.64 1.31
C LYS A 163 -7.50 5.24 2.61
N ALA A 164 -6.77 4.13 2.63
CA ALA A 164 -6.03 3.68 3.81
C ALA A 164 -4.89 4.63 4.15
N VAL A 165 -4.10 5.05 3.15
CA VAL A 165 -3.04 6.06 3.31
C VAL A 165 -3.62 7.37 3.83
N ASN A 166 -4.69 7.88 3.19
CA ASN A 166 -5.33 9.13 3.60
C ASN A 166 -5.85 9.05 5.04
N ARG A 167 -6.41 7.92 5.49
CA ARG A 167 -6.87 7.77 6.88
C ARG A 167 -5.72 7.89 7.89
N ILE A 168 -4.57 7.27 7.59
CA ILE A 168 -3.39 7.36 8.46
C ILE A 168 -2.89 8.81 8.48
N LEU A 169 -2.77 9.44 7.30
CA LEU A 169 -2.33 10.82 7.17
C LEU A 169 -3.23 11.80 7.88
N THR A 170 -4.56 11.73 7.68
CA THR A 170 -5.51 12.62 8.36
C THR A 170 -5.34 12.51 9.87
N LYS A 171 -5.25 11.29 10.41
CA LYS A 171 -5.04 11.08 11.85
C LYS A 171 -3.74 11.74 12.31
N GLU A 172 -2.62 11.44 11.67
CA GLU A 172 -1.30 11.94 12.10
C GLU A 172 -1.14 13.45 11.90
N VAL A 173 -1.69 14.00 10.82
CA VAL A 173 -1.70 15.46 10.60
C VAL A 173 -2.58 16.16 11.63
N THR A 174 -3.78 15.63 11.94
CA THR A 174 -4.62 16.19 13.00
C THR A 174 -3.89 16.15 14.35
N GLU A 175 -3.31 15.01 14.72
CA GLU A 175 -2.55 14.89 15.97
C GLU A 175 -1.34 15.83 16.02
N PHE A 176 -0.65 16.06 14.90
CA PHE A 176 0.43 17.04 14.83
C PHE A 176 -0.05 18.46 15.14
N HIS A 177 -1.20 18.87 14.61
CA HIS A 177 -1.77 20.20 14.84
C HIS A 177 -2.32 20.34 16.26
N GLU A 178 -3.06 19.34 16.75
CA GLU A 178 -3.63 19.34 18.10
C GLU A 178 -2.55 19.22 19.19
N GLY A 179 -1.48 18.48 18.90
CA GLY A 179 -0.29 18.32 19.74
C GLY A 179 0.68 19.50 19.69
N LEU A 180 0.21 20.70 19.31
CA LEU A 180 1.01 21.94 19.24
C LEU A 180 2.29 21.81 18.41
N PHE A 181 2.21 21.11 17.28
CA PHE A 181 3.33 20.88 16.35
C PHE A 181 4.50 20.09 16.97
N THR A 182 4.21 19.07 17.79
CA THR A 182 5.23 18.15 18.31
C THR A 182 5.63 17.08 17.29
N PRO A 183 6.89 16.63 17.24
CA PRO A 183 7.37 15.69 16.23
C PRO A 183 6.94 14.23 16.47
N VAL A 184 6.04 13.95 17.42
CA VAL A 184 5.68 12.59 17.88
C VAL A 184 5.15 11.69 16.76
N VAL A 185 4.54 12.29 15.74
CA VAL A 185 4.02 11.56 14.57
C VAL A 185 5.09 11.22 13.54
N LEU A 186 6.25 11.88 13.59
CA LEU A 186 7.37 11.61 12.69
C LEU A 186 8.20 10.42 13.20
N PHE A 187 9.01 9.83 12.32
CA PHE A 187 9.86 8.71 12.69
C PHE A 187 10.92 9.16 13.72
N PRO A 188 10.97 8.55 14.92
CA PRO A 188 11.81 9.01 16.00
C PRO A 188 13.24 8.44 15.91
N GLU A 189 14.18 9.06 16.61
CA GLU A 189 15.55 8.53 16.77
C GLU A 189 15.65 7.43 17.84
N GLN A 190 14.72 7.42 18.80
CA GLN A 190 14.69 6.50 19.94
C GLN A 190 13.28 6.00 20.20
N GLY A 191 13.14 4.85 20.85
CA GLY A 191 11.84 4.25 21.15
C GLY A 191 11.11 3.78 19.89
N ILE A 192 11.86 3.38 18.86
CA ILE A 192 11.33 3.04 17.52
C ILE A 192 10.37 1.85 17.60
N ALA A 193 10.65 0.86 18.45
CA ALA A 193 9.77 -0.29 18.64
C ALA A 193 8.36 0.11 19.14
N ALA A 194 8.31 0.97 20.16
CA ALA A 194 7.04 1.47 20.71
C ALA A 194 6.31 2.31 19.65
N TRP A 195 7.04 3.18 18.95
CA TRP A 195 6.49 3.99 17.87
C TRP A 195 5.91 3.13 16.74
N LEU A 196 6.62 2.09 16.28
CA LEU A 196 6.14 1.17 15.25
C LEU A 196 4.89 0.41 15.72
N THR A 197 4.87 -0.05 16.97
CA THR A 197 3.73 -0.77 17.53
C THR A 197 2.46 0.10 17.53
N GLU A 198 2.59 1.38 17.89
CA GLU A 198 1.46 2.31 17.94
C GLU A 198 1.05 2.81 16.54
N ARG A 199 2.03 3.18 15.72
CA ARG A 199 1.82 3.96 14.48
C ARG A 199 1.80 3.10 13.23
N ARG A 200 2.53 1.99 13.21
CA ARG A 200 2.67 1.08 12.05
C ARG A 200 2.44 -0.38 12.48
N PRO A 201 1.30 -0.70 13.12
CA PRO A 201 1.07 -2.01 13.73
C PRO A 201 1.15 -3.17 12.74
N LEU A 202 0.76 -2.99 11.47
CA LEU A 202 0.87 -4.07 10.49
C LEU A 202 2.31 -4.28 10.03
N LEU A 203 3.10 -3.21 9.92
CA LEU A 203 4.53 -3.34 9.67
C LEU A 203 5.25 -3.97 10.85
N TRP A 204 4.87 -3.62 12.08
CA TRP A 204 5.35 -4.27 13.30
C TRP A 204 5.05 -5.78 13.25
N GLN A 205 3.80 -6.16 12.99
CA GLN A 205 3.42 -7.58 12.84
C GLN A 205 4.20 -8.29 11.73
N LEU A 206 4.47 -7.61 10.62
CA LEU A 206 5.20 -8.17 9.48
C LEU A 206 6.65 -8.52 9.81
N LEU A 207 7.26 -7.88 10.81
CA LEU A 207 8.60 -8.26 11.30
C LEU A 207 8.61 -9.67 11.93
N GLY A 208 7.47 -10.17 12.42
CA GLY A 208 7.36 -11.51 13.01
C GLY A 208 8.37 -11.72 14.15
N GLU A 209 9.14 -12.81 14.08
CA GLU A 209 10.15 -13.15 15.09
C GLU A 209 11.27 -12.10 15.19
N ARG A 210 11.55 -11.37 14.09
CA ARG A 210 12.55 -10.30 14.05
C ARG A 210 12.21 -9.12 14.97
N GLN A 211 10.98 -9.03 15.49
CA GLN A 211 10.62 -8.03 16.50
C GLN A 211 11.55 -8.05 17.72
N GLN A 212 12.04 -9.23 18.12
CA GLN A 212 12.90 -9.40 19.30
C GLN A 212 14.32 -8.84 19.10
N GLU A 213 14.75 -8.74 17.84
CA GLU A 213 16.06 -8.23 17.45
C GLU A 213 16.04 -6.73 17.16
N LEU A 214 14.87 -6.11 17.13
CA LEU A 214 14.71 -4.71 16.80
C LEU A 214 15.20 -3.82 17.95
N SER A 215 16.13 -2.95 17.62
CA SER A 215 16.71 -1.93 18.47
C SER A 215 16.71 -0.59 17.73
N ASP A 216 16.85 0.51 18.46
CA ASP A 216 16.91 1.83 17.82
C ASP A 216 18.07 1.94 16.81
N GLY A 217 19.18 1.23 17.05
CA GLY A 217 20.37 1.26 16.19
C GLY A 217 20.28 0.44 14.89
N ASN A 218 19.42 -0.58 14.83
CA ASN A 218 19.27 -1.43 13.63
C ASN A 218 17.90 -1.31 12.96
N ALA A 219 16.94 -0.59 13.56
CA ALA A 219 15.56 -0.52 13.09
C ALA A 219 15.46 -0.08 11.62
N VAL A 220 16.22 0.94 11.20
CA VAL A 220 16.21 1.41 9.80
C VAL A 220 16.66 0.30 8.86
N SER A 221 17.73 -0.42 9.18
CA SER A 221 18.20 -1.57 8.37
C SER A 221 17.11 -2.60 8.21
N MET A 222 16.50 -3.01 9.33
CA MET A 222 15.49 -4.07 9.33
C MET A 222 14.25 -3.67 8.55
N LEU A 223 13.81 -2.41 8.66
CA LEU A 223 12.70 -1.86 7.90
C LEU A 223 13.02 -1.79 6.40
N LEU A 224 14.24 -1.40 6.03
CA LEU A 224 14.67 -1.37 4.62
C LEU A 224 14.82 -2.77 4.03
N ASP A 225 15.35 -3.73 4.77
CA ASP A 225 15.39 -5.14 4.33
C ASP A 225 13.98 -5.67 4.07
N LEU A 226 13.04 -5.32 4.96
CA LEU A 226 11.65 -5.77 4.84
C LEU A 226 10.91 -5.10 3.68
N LEU A 227 11.07 -3.78 3.52
CA LEU A 227 10.21 -2.97 2.65
C LEU A 227 10.86 -2.60 1.32
N HIS A 228 12.18 -2.51 1.28
CA HIS A 228 12.96 -1.93 0.20
C HIS A 228 14.25 -2.72 -0.08
N SER A 229 14.17 -4.06 -0.05
CA SER A 229 15.27 -4.92 -0.45
C SER A 229 15.59 -4.77 -1.96
N PRO A 230 16.88 -4.66 -2.33
CA PRO A 230 17.33 -4.62 -3.72
C PRO A 230 17.40 -6.02 -4.38
N ASP A 231 17.16 -7.09 -3.63
CA ASP A 231 17.35 -8.47 -4.09
C ASP A 231 16.34 -8.84 -5.18
N GLY A 232 16.80 -9.59 -6.18
CA GLY A 232 15.99 -9.99 -7.33
C GLY A 232 15.65 -8.86 -8.32
N LEU A 233 16.13 -7.63 -8.11
CA LEU A 233 15.89 -6.51 -9.02
C LEU A 233 16.86 -6.46 -10.21
N PRO A 234 16.44 -5.91 -11.37
CA PRO A 234 17.34 -5.64 -12.48
C PRO A 234 18.51 -4.72 -12.06
N PRO A 235 19.72 -4.83 -12.67
CA PRO A 235 20.92 -4.13 -12.19
C PRO A 235 20.76 -2.63 -11.97
N LYS A 236 20.06 -1.93 -12.88
CA LYS A 236 19.81 -0.49 -12.77
C LYS A 236 18.90 -0.16 -11.58
N ALA A 237 17.87 -0.96 -11.34
CA ALA A 237 16.96 -0.78 -10.21
C ALA A 237 17.65 -1.17 -8.88
N HIS A 238 18.42 -2.26 -8.88
CA HIS A 238 19.23 -2.68 -7.74
C HIS A 238 20.15 -1.54 -7.25
N GLN A 239 20.89 -0.90 -8.16
CA GLN A 239 21.74 0.24 -7.82
C GLN A 239 20.95 1.41 -7.23
N THR A 240 19.79 1.73 -7.80
CA THR A 240 18.92 2.79 -7.26
C THR A 240 18.45 2.46 -5.85
N TYR A 241 18.03 1.22 -5.58
CA TYR A 241 17.59 0.80 -4.25
C TYR A 241 18.72 0.91 -3.23
N ARG A 242 19.93 0.45 -3.58
CA ARG A 242 21.10 0.57 -2.69
C ARG A 242 21.44 2.00 -2.32
N LEU A 243 21.44 2.90 -3.32
CA LEU A 243 21.71 4.32 -3.09
C LEU A 243 20.66 4.96 -2.17
N ILE A 244 19.38 4.65 -2.39
CA ILE A 244 18.30 5.14 -1.54
C ILE A 244 18.42 4.58 -0.13
N ASN A 245 18.70 3.27 0.02
CA ASN A 245 18.83 2.64 1.34
C ASN A 245 19.97 3.25 2.14
N GLN A 246 21.15 3.43 1.53
CA GLN A 246 22.27 4.11 2.17
C GLN A 246 21.86 5.51 2.65
N HIS A 247 21.16 6.24 1.80
CA HIS A 247 20.74 7.59 2.14
C HIS A 247 19.69 7.65 3.26
N LEU A 248 18.77 6.68 3.29
CA LEU A 248 17.79 6.53 4.37
C LEU A 248 18.45 6.11 5.70
N HIS A 249 19.60 5.43 5.67
CA HIS A 249 20.40 5.19 6.88
C HIS A 249 21.01 6.47 7.44
N GLU A 250 21.56 7.32 6.57
CA GLU A 250 22.15 8.60 6.96
C GLU A 250 21.09 9.59 7.49
N HIS A 251 19.87 9.51 6.96
CA HIS A 251 18.75 10.37 7.34
C HIS A 251 17.46 9.56 7.61
N PRO A 252 17.35 8.89 8.77
CA PRO A 252 16.24 7.99 9.10
C PRO A 252 14.85 8.62 8.97
N LEU A 253 14.72 9.90 9.29
CA LEU A 253 13.45 10.64 9.19
C LEU A 253 12.79 10.56 7.80
N LEU A 254 13.61 10.44 6.74
CA LEU A 254 13.14 10.38 5.36
C LEU A 254 12.37 9.09 5.04
N ILE A 255 12.43 8.05 5.89
CA ILE A 255 11.68 6.80 5.69
C ILE A 255 10.17 7.00 5.93
N TRP A 256 9.77 8.08 6.60
CA TRP A 256 8.39 8.26 7.08
C TRP A 256 7.32 8.14 5.98
N PRO A 257 7.44 8.77 4.79
CA PRO A 257 6.45 8.60 3.72
C PRO A 257 6.37 7.15 3.20
N MET A 258 7.50 6.45 3.16
CA MET A 258 7.53 5.02 2.78
C MET A 258 6.75 4.18 3.78
N LEU A 259 6.92 4.42 5.09
CA LEU A 259 6.21 3.68 6.14
C LEU A 259 4.70 3.93 6.09
N ILE A 260 4.26 5.17 5.83
CA ILE A 260 2.83 5.49 5.64
C ILE A 260 2.24 4.64 4.51
N ARG A 261 2.91 4.61 3.35
CA ARG A 261 2.44 3.86 2.18
C ARG A 261 2.46 2.36 2.43
N ALA A 262 3.53 1.84 3.05
CA ALA A 262 3.64 0.43 3.34
C ALA A 262 2.51 -0.02 4.29
N GLU A 263 2.31 0.70 5.40
CA GLU A 263 1.22 0.43 6.35
C GLU A 263 -0.15 0.51 5.66
N GLY A 264 -0.41 1.56 4.86
CA GLY A 264 -1.65 1.73 4.11
C GLY A 264 -1.92 0.58 3.13
N TRP A 265 -0.88 0.07 2.47
CA TRP A 265 -1.00 -1.10 1.59
C TRP A 265 -1.34 -2.37 2.34
N HIS A 266 -0.66 -2.64 3.46
CA HIS A 266 -0.93 -3.82 4.27
C HIS A 266 -2.35 -3.77 4.86
N ARG A 267 -2.82 -2.59 5.28
CA ARG A 267 -4.22 -2.40 5.73
C ARG A 267 -5.21 -2.72 4.63
N CYS A 268 -4.98 -2.21 3.42
CA CYS A 268 -5.81 -2.52 2.26
C CYS A 268 -5.88 -4.04 1.99
N ARG A 269 -4.75 -4.75 2.05
CA ARG A 269 -4.72 -6.20 1.84
C ARG A 269 -5.44 -6.97 2.95
N GLU A 270 -5.29 -6.58 4.22
CA GLU A 270 -6.02 -7.20 5.32
C GLU A 270 -7.53 -7.06 5.15
N ASP A 271 -8.00 -5.86 4.80
CA ASP A 271 -9.43 -5.61 4.56
C ASP A 271 -9.97 -6.48 3.41
N VAL A 272 -9.20 -6.61 2.33
CA VAL A 272 -9.54 -7.49 1.21
C VAL A 272 -9.62 -8.95 1.65
N ARG A 273 -8.63 -9.44 2.40
CA ARG A 273 -8.60 -10.82 2.94
C ARG A 273 -9.80 -11.09 3.86
N ARG A 274 -10.18 -10.15 4.72
CA ARG A 274 -11.36 -10.28 5.60
C ARG A 274 -12.66 -10.38 4.82
N GLN A 275 -12.72 -9.80 3.62
CA GLN A 275 -13.91 -9.79 2.74
C GLN A 275 -13.93 -10.96 1.72
N TRP A 276 -12.95 -11.86 1.76
CA TRP A 276 -12.91 -13.05 0.92
C TRP A 276 -13.76 -14.20 1.49
N GLY A 277 -14.21 -15.11 0.62
CA GLY A 277 -14.97 -16.29 1.01
C GLY A 277 -16.41 -16.03 1.47
N GLY A 278 -17.10 -15.02 0.92
CA GLY A 278 -18.51 -14.75 1.25
C GLY A 278 -18.73 -14.00 2.57
N LYS A 279 -17.69 -13.63 3.30
CA LYS A 279 -17.78 -12.85 4.55
C LYS A 279 -18.16 -11.37 4.37
N ARG A 280 -18.66 -10.98 3.19
CA ARG A 280 -19.13 -9.61 2.94
C ARG A 280 -20.46 -9.43 3.67
N SER A 281 -20.66 -8.30 4.34
CA SER A 281 -21.98 -7.93 4.87
C SER A 281 -23.00 -7.95 3.72
N GLY A 282 -23.99 -8.84 3.78
CA GLY A 282 -25.00 -9.04 2.74
C GLY A 282 -24.71 -10.18 1.73
N ALA A 283 -23.57 -10.86 1.81
CA ALA A 283 -23.29 -12.06 1.01
C ALA A 283 -23.58 -13.33 1.83
N GLY A 284 -24.85 -13.57 2.08
CA GLY A 284 -25.37 -14.84 2.58
C GLY A 284 -26.70 -15.13 1.90
N ARG A 285 -27.04 -16.40 1.69
CA ARG A 285 -28.41 -16.78 1.33
C ARG A 285 -29.33 -16.20 2.42
N PRO A 286 -30.40 -15.46 2.08
CA PRO A 286 -31.35 -14.98 3.09
C PRO A 286 -31.78 -16.18 3.93
N VAL A 287 -31.60 -16.10 5.25
CA VAL A 287 -32.21 -17.07 6.15
C VAL A 287 -33.71 -16.90 5.95
N GLN A 288 -34.35 -17.86 5.29
CA GLN A 288 -35.79 -17.86 5.19
C GLN A 288 -36.34 -17.93 6.62
N PRO A 289 -37.25 -17.04 7.02
CA PRO A 289 -37.94 -17.19 8.28
C PRO A 289 -38.66 -18.54 8.25
N SER A 290 -38.33 -19.39 9.22
CA SER A 290 -39.03 -20.65 9.45
C SER A 290 -40.52 -20.36 9.56
N ALA A 291 -41.30 -20.85 8.60
CA ALA A 291 -42.75 -20.78 8.66
C ALA A 291 -43.24 -21.65 9.83
N THR A 292 -43.42 -21.04 10.99
CA THR A 292 -44.30 -21.60 12.03
C THR A 292 -45.74 -21.38 11.57
N SER A 293 -46.32 -22.39 10.93
CA SER A 293 -47.78 -22.47 10.74
C SER A 293 -48.45 -22.67 12.11
N PRO A 294 -49.43 -21.84 12.49
CA PRO A 294 -50.36 -22.19 13.55
C PRO A 294 -51.41 -23.13 12.97
N CYS A 295 -51.46 -24.33 13.56
CA CYS A 295 -52.54 -25.27 13.40
C CYS A 295 -53.81 -24.67 14.02
N THR A 296 -54.87 -24.53 13.24
CA THR A 296 -56.21 -24.30 13.78
C THR A 296 -57.14 -25.37 13.20
N ASP A 297 -57.58 -26.24 14.10
CA ASP A 297 -58.68 -27.19 13.94
C ASP A 297 -59.95 -26.50 13.41
N GLN A 298 -60.59 -27.14 12.42
CA GLN A 298 -62.05 -27.29 12.38
C GLN A 298 -62.45 -28.36 11.33
N GLN A 299 -62.82 -29.53 11.83
CA GLN A 299 -63.71 -30.52 11.21
C GLN A 299 -65.18 -30.13 11.50
N PRO A 300 -66.24 -30.86 11.03
CA PRO A 300 -66.29 -31.96 10.05
C PRO A 300 -67.46 -31.83 9.03
N GLY A 301 -67.48 -32.70 8.00
CA GLY A 301 -68.68 -32.80 7.15
C GLY A 301 -68.66 -33.86 6.04
N VAL A 302 -69.05 -35.10 6.40
CA VAL A 302 -69.92 -35.99 5.61
C VAL A 302 -69.38 -36.66 4.31
N ALA A 303 -69.00 -37.93 4.51
CA ALA A 303 -69.49 -39.15 3.83
C ALA A 303 -69.05 -39.59 2.41
N ARG A 304 -68.72 -40.89 2.39
CA ARG A 304 -68.96 -41.94 1.36
C ARG A 304 -68.05 -41.99 0.13
N GLY A 305 -67.50 -43.19 -0.09
CA GLY A 305 -67.40 -43.77 -1.44
C GLY A 305 -66.16 -44.61 -1.70
N CYS A 306 -66.36 -45.93 -1.73
CA CYS A 306 -65.39 -46.99 -2.04
C CYS A 306 -64.66 -46.89 -3.40
N ALA A 307 -63.56 -47.67 -3.43
CA ALA A 307 -63.13 -48.60 -4.49
C ALA A 307 -62.00 -48.17 -5.45
N ASP A 308 -60.89 -48.90 -5.28
CA ASP A 308 -60.01 -49.52 -6.28
C ASP A 308 -60.24 -49.23 -7.78
N HIS A 309 -59.16 -48.88 -8.49
CA HIS A 309 -58.50 -49.83 -9.40
C HIS A 309 -57.18 -49.29 -10.01
N LYS A 310 -56.20 -50.20 -10.08
CA LYS A 310 -55.01 -50.16 -10.96
C LYS A 310 -55.39 -49.86 -12.42
N SER A 311 -54.52 -49.17 -13.16
CA SER A 311 -53.60 -49.78 -14.14
C SER A 311 -52.98 -48.76 -15.09
N GLN A 312 -51.69 -48.99 -15.35
CA GLN A 312 -50.83 -48.54 -16.47
C GLN A 312 -50.33 -47.10 -16.47
#